data_AF-A0A9X0BGG8-F1
#
_entry.id   AF-A0A9X0BGG8-F1
#
_cell.length_a   1.000
_cell.length_b   1.000
_cell.length_c   1.000
_cell.angle_alpha   90.00
_cell.angle_beta   90.00
_cell.angle_gamma   90.00
#
_symmetry.space_group_name_H-M   'P 1'
#
loop_
_entity.id
_entity.type
_entity.pdbx_description
1 polymer ?
#
loop_
_entity_poly.entity_id
_entity_poly.type
_entity_poly.pdbx_seq_one_letter_code
_entity_poly.pdbx_strand_id
1 'polypeptide(L)'
;MYNANRFDAHLQGLNNNAPETRTAVLIRSYTGKEFSENDIINVRAMISELSLQSGGEYEVVLLTHVKDDSIPLDDPLVRKRLLQQNIPREFWGITQFWNYPQLDPELMDVHHSQRLSVQQFALWNPQFEYIWNWEIDTRFTGHYYEFADTVANFGLRQPRRGIWERSERFYIPGYHDNYDEQYRTFVDAQSGPGVWGPMPMRTDTGKEFEREGPTPPVPVAS
;
A
#
# COMPACT_ATOMS: atom_id res chain seq x y z
N MET A 1 -3.92 12.64 -22.28
CA MET A 1 -3.89 11.49 -23.20
C MET A 1 -2.54 10.75 -23.12
N TYR A 2 -2.03 10.43 -21.92
CA TYR A 2 -0.73 9.75 -21.77
C TYR A 2 -0.83 8.22 -21.72
N ASN A 3 -2.03 7.67 -21.42
CA ASN A 3 -2.22 6.23 -21.16
C ASN A 3 -3.07 5.48 -22.20
N ALA A 4 -3.49 6.14 -23.28
CA ALA A 4 -4.33 5.52 -24.32
C ALA A 4 -3.63 4.33 -25.01
N ASN A 5 -2.31 4.38 -25.13
CA ASN A 5 -1.51 3.36 -25.80
C ASN A 5 -1.34 2.07 -24.97
N ARG A 6 -1.63 2.10 -23.66
CA ARG A 6 -1.49 0.92 -22.78
C ARG A 6 -2.60 -0.11 -23.02
N PHE A 7 -3.76 0.34 -23.48
CA PHE A 7 -4.93 -0.49 -23.80
C PHE A 7 -5.05 -0.81 -25.30
N ASP A 8 -4.07 -0.40 -26.12
CA ASP A 8 -4.08 -0.66 -27.55
C ASP A 8 -3.57 -2.08 -27.82
N ALA A 9 -4.49 -3.01 -28.09
CA ALA A 9 -4.24 -4.43 -28.25
C ALA A 9 -3.21 -4.76 -29.35
N HIS A 10 -2.95 -3.83 -30.27
CA HIS A 10 -1.93 -3.96 -31.31
C HIS A 10 -0.48 -3.80 -30.81
N LEU A 11 -0.26 -3.21 -29.62
CA LEU A 11 1.06 -3.03 -29.01
C LEU A 11 1.44 -4.13 -28.01
N GLN A 12 0.47 -4.94 -27.57
CA GLN A 12 0.70 -6.09 -26.70
C GLN A 12 1.15 -7.32 -27.53
N GLY A 13 2.42 -7.31 -27.95
CA GLY A 13 3.02 -8.44 -28.63
C GLY A 13 2.97 -9.73 -27.79
N LEU A 14 2.48 -10.80 -28.41
CA LEU A 14 2.59 -12.23 -28.06
C LEU A 14 2.29 -12.60 -26.60
N ASN A 15 1.04 -13.02 -26.35
CA ASN A 15 0.61 -13.99 -25.32
C ASN A 15 1.52 -14.13 -24.08
N ASN A 16 1.29 -13.27 -23.08
CA ASN A 16 1.50 -13.66 -21.70
C ASN A 16 0.11 -13.88 -21.08
N ASN A 17 -0.38 -15.12 -21.09
CA ASN A 17 -1.55 -15.55 -20.29
C ASN A 17 -1.26 -15.50 -18.76
N ALA A 18 -0.26 -14.72 -18.33
CA ALA A 18 -0.05 -14.43 -16.93
C ALA A 18 -1.18 -13.49 -16.48
N PRO A 19 -1.85 -13.76 -15.35
CA PRO A 19 -2.79 -12.80 -14.78
C PRO A 19 -2.10 -11.45 -14.62
N GLU A 20 -2.77 -10.35 -14.98
CA GLU A 20 -2.26 -9.02 -14.68
C GLU A 20 -2.05 -8.87 -13.17
N THR A 21 -0.95 -8.23 -12.80
CA THR A 21 -0.58 -8.00 -11.39
C THR A 21 -1.66 -7.16 -10.73
N ARG A 22 -2.33 -7.70 -9.71
CA ARG A 22 -3.41 -6.99 -9.01
C ARG A 22 -2.87 -6.18 -7.85
N THR A 23 -3.29 -4.93 -7.75
CA THR A 23 -2.88 -4.02 -6.68
C THR A 23 -4.06 -3.68 -5.77
N ALA A 24 -3.92 -3.88 -4.45
CA ALA A 24 -4.92 -3.41 -3.49
C ALA A 24 -4.62 -1.97 -3.05
N VAL A 25 -5.64 -1.13 -2.96
CA VAL A 25 -5.56 0.20 -2.34
C VAL A 25 -6.41 0.21 -1.08
N LEU A 26 -5.75 0.11 0.06
CA LEU A 26 -6.36 0.02 1.38
C LEU A 26 -6.63 1.42 1.92
N ILE A 27 -7.90 1.83 1.89
CA ILE A 27 -8.35 3.05 2.56
C ILE A 27 -8.59 2.70 4.02
N ARG A 28 -7.74 3.22 4.91
CA ARG A 28 -7.82 2.95 6.34
C ARG A 28 -8.95 3.73 7.01
N SER A 29 -9.81 3.03 7.73
CA SER A 29 -10.91 3.60 8.52
C SER A 29 -11.04 2.87 9.87
N TYR A 30 -11.99 3.30 10.70
CA TYR A 30 -12.30 2.69 11.98
C TYR A 30 -13.79 2.80 12.31
N THR A 31 -14.29 1.89 13.16
CA THR A 31 -15.68 1.94 13.66
C THR A 31 -15.95 3.21 14.45
N GLY A 32 -17.05 3.88 14.14
CA GLY A 32 -17.41 5.19 14.68
C GLY A 32 -16.81 6.39 13.95
N LYS A 33 -16.07 6.19 12.83
CA LYS A 33 -15.73 7.32 11.94
C LYS A 33 -17.00 7.85 11.30
N GLU A 34 -17.22 9.16 11.43
CA GLU A 34 -18.23 9.87 10.63
C GLU A 34 -17.64 10.16 9.25
N PHE A 35 -18.36 9.73 8.21
CA PHE A 35 -17.97 10.00 6.83
C PHE A 35 -18.55 11.34 6.40
N SER A 36 -17.68 12.32 6.18
CA SER A 36 -18.09 13.57 5.57
C SER A 36 -18.46 13.36 4.09
N GLU A 37 -19.20 14.31 3.51
CA GLU A 37 -19.47 14.32 2.07
C GLU A 37 -18.17 14.31 1.25
N ASN A 38 -17.15 15.00 1.75
CA ASN A 38 -15.85 15.05 1.12
C ASN A 38 -15.13 13.69 1.15
N ASP A 39 -15.19 12.96 2.27
CA ASP A 39 -14.67 11.58 2.35
C ASP A 39 -15.33 10.68 1.30
N ILE A 40 -16.66 10.76 1.20
CA ILE A 40 -17.44 9.98 0.24
C ILE A 40 -17.03 10.29 -1.21
N ILE A 41 -16.91 11.58 -1.56
CA ILE A 41 -16.48 12.01 -2.90
C ILE A 41 -15.07 11.50 -3.21
N ASN A 42 -14.16 11.59 -2.24
CA ASN A 42 -12.78 11.15 -2.37
C ASN A 42 -12.69 9.64 -2.63
N VAL A 43 -13.42 8.82 -1.85
CA VAL A 43 -13.48 7.37 -2.06
C VAL A 43 -14.12 7.03 -3.41
N ARG A 44 -15.18 7.73 -3.83
CA ARG A 44 -15.78 7.55 -5.17
C ARG A 44 -14.81 7.84 -6.30
N ALA A 45 -14.02 8.90 -6.18
CA ALA A 45 -12.98 9.23 -7.17
C ALA A 45 -11.95 8.10 -7.26
N MET A 46 -11.45 7.61 -6.12
CA MET A 46 -10.53 6.47 -6.09
C MET A 46 -11.15 5.22 -6.75
N ILE A 47 -12.39 4.85 -6.43
CA ILE A 47 -13.06 3.69 -7.04
C ILE A 47 -13.19 3.87 -8.56
N SER A 48 -13.62 5.05 -9.01
CA SER A 48 -13.89 5.32 -10.43
C SER A 48 -12.61 5.32 -11.25
N GLU A 49 -11.58 6.01 -10.76
CA GLU A 49 -10.32 6.24 -11.48
C GLU A 49 -9.36 5.06 -11.36
N LEU A 50 -9.34 4.36 -10.22
CA LEU A 50 -8.44 3.23 -9.99
C LEU A 50 -9.12 1.91 -10.35
N SER A 51 -10.29 1.57 -9.80
CA SER A 51 -10.88 0.25 -10.03
C SER A 51 -11.58 0.15 -11.39
N LEU A 52 -12.49 1.09 -11.68
CA LEU A 52 -13.36 0.98 -12.87
C LEU A 52 -12.63 1.34 -14.16
N GLN A 53 -11.91 2.46 -14.18
CA GLN A 53 -11.22 2.95 -15.38
C GLN A 53 -10.02 2.09 -15.79
N SER A 54 -9.31 1.48 -14.84
CA SER A 54 -8.17 0.61 -15.15
C SER A 54 -8.56 -0.79 -15.63
N GLY A 55 -9.85 -1.15 -15.55
CA GLY A 55 -10.30 -2.52 -15.81
C GLY A 55 -9.98 -3.51 -14.68
N GLY A 56 -9.69 -3.03 -13.47
CA GLY A 56 -9.44 -3.86 -12.29
C GLY A 56 -7.96 -4.12 -11.98
N GLU A 57 -7.04 -3.35 -12.57
CA GLU A 57 -5.61 -3.32 -12.20
C GLU A 57 -5.45 -2.97 -10.70
N TYR A 58 -6.31 -2.08 -10.22
CA TYR A 58 -6.42 -1.71 -8.82
C TYR A 58 -7.76 -2.17 -8.22
N GLU A 59 -7.74 -2.62 -6.97
CA GLU A 59 -8.94 -2.86 -6.17
C GLU A 59 -8.90 -1.99 -4.92
N VAL A 60 -9.85 -1.05 -4.83
CA VAL A 60 -10.03 -0.21 -3.64
C VAL A 60 -10.76 -1.00 -2.56
N VAL A 61 -10.14 -1.11 -1.37
CA VAL A 61 -10.70 -1.77 -0.19
C VAL A 61 -10.79 -0.77 0.95
N LEU A 62 -11.96 -0.67 1.57
CA LEU A 62 -12.15 0.09 2.80
C LEU A 62 -11.81 -0.80 4.01
N LEU A 63 -10.55 -0.73 4.45
CA LEU A 63 -10.04 -1.53 5.56
C LEU A 63 -10.40 -0.86 6.89
N THR A 64 -11.45 -1.35 7.55
CA THR A 64 -12.03 -0.71 8.73
C THR A 64 -11.67 -1.45 10.01
N HIS A 65 -10.95 -0.77 10.90
CA HIS A 65 -10.60 -1.29 12.21
C HIS A 65 -11.80 -1.31 13.15
N VAL A 66 -12.09 -2.46 13.74
CA VAL A 66 -13.09 -2.63 14.80
C VAL A 66 -12.38 -2.52 16.14
N LYS A 67 -12.63 -1.43 16.87
CA LYS A 67 -11.90 -1.10 18.11
C LYS A 67 -12.16 -2.08 19.27
N ASP A 68 -13.25 -2.83 19.21
CA ASP A 68 -13.60 -3.82 20.23
C ASP A 68 -13.19 -5.21 19.73
N ASP A 69 -12.06 -5.69 20.25
CA ASP A 69 -11.47 -6.98 19.85
C ASP A 69 -12.32 -8.19 20.28
N SER A 70 -13.33 -8.00 21.14
CA SER A 70 -14.25 -9.08 21.55
C SER A 70 -15.32 -9.42 20.50
N ILE A 71 -15.46 -8.58 19.48
CA ILE A 71 -16.47 -8.75 18.43
C ILE A 71 -16.03 -9.85 17.44
N PRO A 72 -16.82 -10.92 17.26
CA PRO A 72 -16.49 -12.00 16.32
C PRO A 72 -16.75 -11.54 14.88
N LEU A 73 -15.67 -11.24 14.13
CA LEU A 73 -15.76 -10.73 12.76
C LEU A 73 -16.10 -11.80 11.71
N ASP A 74 -16.02 -13.07 12.09
CA ASP A 74 -16.37 -14.24 11.29
C ASP A 74 -17.89 -14.48 11.22
N ASP A 75 -18.67 -13.94 12.16
CA ASP A 75 -20.14 -14.02 12.15
C ASP A 75 -20.75 -13.07 11.09
N PRO A 76 -21.46 -13.60 10.07
CA PRO A 76 -22.09 -12.78 9.03
C PRO A 76 -23.14 -11.79 9.54
N LEU A 77 -23.87 -12.11 10.63
CA LEU A 77 -24.87 -11.22 11.23
C LEU A 77 -24.20 -10.04 11.92
N VAL A 78 -23.10 -10.30 12.63
CA VAL A 78 -22.28 -9.26 13.26
C VAL A 78 -21.67 -8.35 12.19
N ARG A 79 -21.08 -8.93 11.14
CA ARG A 79 -20.53 -8.15 10.01
C ARG A 79 -21.58 -7.25 9.36
N LYS A 80 -22.79 -7.77 9.12
CA LYS A 80 -23.90 -6.98 8.56
C LYS A 80 -24.29 -5.82 9.46
N ARG A 81 -24.33 -6.03 10.78
CA ARG A 81 -24.62 -4.97 11.76
C ARG A 81 -23.52 -3.89 11.75
N LEU A 82 -22.24 -4.29 11.72
CA LEU A 82 -21.12 -3.35 11.66
C LEU A 82 -21.18 -2.47 10.41
N LEU A 83 -21.48 -3.04 9.24
CA LEU A 83 -21.69 -2.29 8.00
C LEU A 83 -22.81 -1.26 8.15
N GLN A 84 -23.96 -1.69 8.65
CA GLN A 84 -25.14 -0.82 8.82
C GLN A 84 -24.90 0.35 9.78
N GLN A 85 -24.07 0.14 10.81
CA GLN A 85 -23.82 1.14 11.84
C GLN A 85 -22.68 2.10 11.50
N ASN A 86 -21.68 1.65 10.73
CA ASN A 86 -20.41 2.38 10.61
C ASN A 86 -20.08 2.80 9.18
N ILE A 87 -20.69 2.21 8.15
CA ILE A 87 -20.23 2.36 6.77
C ILE A 87 -21.36 2.88 5.87
N PRO A 88 -21.12 3.91 5.05
CA PRO A 88 -22.05 4.33 4.01
C PRO A 88 -22.45 3.15 3.11
N ARG A 89 -23.74 3.05 2.80
CA ARG A 89 -24.32 1.89 2.08
C ARG A 89 -23.58 1.54 0.79
N GLU A 90 -23.10 2.55 0.07
CA GLU A 90 -22.39 2.37 -1.20
C GLU A 90 -21.02 1.69 -1.06
N PHE A 91 -20.39 1.74 0.11
CA PHE A 91 -19.05 1.16 0.34
C PHE A 91 -19.09 -0.22 0.99
N TRP A 92 -20.28 -0.79 1.26
CA TRP A 92 -20.39 -2.09 1.90
C TRP A 92 -19.66 -3.21 1.15
N GLY A 93 -19.73 -3.18 -0.18
CA GLY A 93 -19.10 -4.20 -1.04
C GLY A 93 -17.58 -4.19 -1.04
N ILE A 94 -16.96 -3.06 -0.70
CA ILE A 94 -15.50 -2.90 -0.65
C ILE A 94 -14.96 -2.93 0.78
N THR A 95 -15.81 -3.15 1.78
CA THR A 95 -15.39 -3.07 3.18
C THR A 95 -14.90 -4.41 3.71
N GLN A 96 -13.69 -4.39 4.26
CA GLN A 96 -13.13 -5.47 5.06
C GLN A 96 -12.89 -4.98 6.49
N PHE A 97 -13.46 -5.70 7.47
CA PHE A 97 -13.19 -5.43 8.87
C PHE A 97 -11.97 -6.20 9.33
N TRP A 98 -11.25 -5.62 10.28
CA TRP A 98 -10.17 -6.27 11.00
C TRP A 98 -10.14 -5.75 12.44
N ASN A 99 -9.54 -6.53 13.33
CA ASN A 99 -9.26 -6.20 14.72
C ASN A 99 -7.81 -6.65 15.02
N TYR A 100 -7.28 -6.25 16.17
CA TYR A 100 -5.93 -6.68 16.49
C TYR A 100 -5.92 -8.18 16.83
N PRO A 101 -4.91 -8.95 16.35
CA PRO A 101 -4.63 -10.23 17.00
C PRO A 101 -4.31 -9.96 18.47
N GLN A 102 -4.46 -10.97 19.33
CA GLN A 102 -4.08 -10.87 20.74
C GLN A 102 -2.56 -10.62 20.87
N LEU A 103 -2.18 -9.35 20.74
CA LEU A 103 -0.83 -8.85 20.83
C LEU A 103 -0.62 -8.25 22.21
N ASP A 104 0.63 -8.29 22.66
CA ASP A 104 1.04 -7.58 23.86
C ASP A 104 0.69 -6.09 23.74
N PRO A 105 -0.05 -5.50 24.68
CA PRO A 105 -0.35 -4.07 24.70
C PRO A 105 0.89 -3.16 24.55
N GLU A 106 2.07 -3.61 24.97
CA GLU A 106 3.32 -2.85 24.80
C GLU A 106 3.76 -2.72 23.33
N LEU A 107 3.33 -3.65 22.47
CA LEU A 107 3.62 -3.64 21.02
C LEU A 107 2.57 -2.86 20.22
N MET A 108 1.52 -2.37 20.87
CA MET A 108 0.35 -1.74 20.26
C MET A 108 0.46 -0.22 20.14
N ASP A 109 1.67 0.31 20.20
CA ASP A 109 1.93 1.73 19.94
C ASP A 109 1.48 2.12 18.51
N VAL A 110 0.98 3.35 18.38
CA VAL A 110 0.43 3.94 17.15
C VAL A 110 1.47 3.96 16.03
N HIS A 111 2.77 3.99 16.34
CA HIS A 111 3.82 3.98 15.32
C HIS A 111 4.11 2.58 14.74
N HIS A 112 3.92 1.52 15.53
CA HIS A 112 4.24 0.14 15.15
C HIS A 112 3.03 -0.61 14.59
N SER A 113 1.84 -0.31 15.10
CA SER A 113 0.58 -0.97 14.74
C SER A 113 0.05 -0.61 13.36
N GLN A 114 0.46 0.51 12.76
CA GLN A 114 -0.07 0.98 11.47
C GLN A 114 0.12 -0.03 10.33
N ARG A 115 1.22 -0.79 10.36
CA ARG A 115 1.59 -1.75 9.32
C ARG A 115 1.04 -3.16 9.57
N LEU A 116 0.60 -3.48 10.78
CA LEU A 116 0.06 -4.80 11.13
C LEU A 116 -1.20 -5.13 10.32
N SER A 117 -2.10 -4.16 10.20
CA SER A 117 -3.33 -4.30 9.40
C SER A 117 -3.04 -4.65 7.94
N VAL A 118 -2.00 -4.06 7.36
CA VAL A 118 -1.56 -4.30 5.98
C VAL A 118 -0.96 -5.70 5.85
N GLN A 119 -0.14 -6.13 6.82
CA GLN A 119 0.42 -7.48 6.85
C GLN A 119 -0.67 -8.55 6.96
N GLN A 120 -1.63 -8.36 7.87
CA GLN A 120 -2.76 -9.27 8.02
C GLN A 120 -3.60 -9.34 6.75
N PHE A 121 -3.88 -8.18 6.14
CA PHE A 121 -4.60 -8.13 4.86
C PHE A 121 -3.86 -8.89 3.76
N ALA A 122 -2.53 -8.74 3.66
CA ALA A 122 -1.71 -9.43 2.67
C ALA A 122 -1.76 -10.96 2.82
N LEU A 123 -1.74 -11.46 4.07
CA LEU A 123 -1.86 -12.90 4.36
C LEU A 123 -3.23 -13.45 3.95
N TRP A 124 -4.31 -12.69 4.17
CA TRP A 124 -5.66 -13.10 3.79
C TRP A 124 -5.98 -12.93 2.32
N ASN A 125 -5.22 -12.07 1.62
CA ASN A 125 -5.46 -11.74 0.22
C ASN A 125 -4.20 -11.95 -0.64
N PRO A 126 -3.70 -13.19 -0.77
CA PRO A 126 -2.47 -13.50 -1.51
C PRO A 126 -2.61 -13.26 -3.03
N GLN A 127 -3.82 -12.96 -3.52
CA GLN A 127 -4.06 -12.59 -4.92
C GLN A 127 -3.52 -11.20 -5.30
N PHE A 128 -3.20 -10.34 -4.32
CA PHE A 128 -2.61 -9.03 -4.59
C PHE A 128 -1.09 -9.10 -4.51
N GLU A 129 -0.43 -8.58 -5.54
CA GLU A 129 1.03 -8.50 -5.59
C GLU A 129 1.55 -7.22 -4.91
N TYR A 130 0.78 -6.13 -5.03
CA TYR A 130 1.11 -4.82 -4.48
C TYR A 130 -0.01 -4.32 -3.59
N ILE A 131 0.36 -3.58 -2.54
CA ILE A 131 -0.58 -3.01 -1.58
C ILE A 131 -0.21 -1.56 -1.28
N TRP A 132 -1.16 -0.67 -1.49
CA TRP A 132 -1.09 0.74 -1.10
C TRP A 132 -1.83 0.95 0.21
N ASN A 133 -1.15 1.50 1.21
CA ASN A 133 -1.77 1.89 2.46
C ASN A 133 -2.12 3.37 2.42
N TRP A 134 -3.42 3.71 2.41
CA TRP A 134 -3.93 5.05 2.20
C TRP A 134 -4.75 5.52 3.40
N GLU A 135 -4.41 6.68 3.98
CA GLU A 135 -5.23 7.25 5.05
C GLU A 135 -6.49 7.90 4.47
N ILE A 136 -7.65 7.63 5.07
CA ILE A 136 -8.91 8.20 4.60
C ILE A 136 -8.94 9.73 4.64
N ASP A 137 -8.10 10.37 5.45
CA ASP A 137 -8.00 11.83 5.56
C ASP A 137 -6.98 12.43 4.56
N THR A 138 -6.28 11.61 3.76
CA THR A 138 -5.42 12.09 2.67
C THR A 138 -6.25 12.57 1.49
N ARG A 139 -5.85 13.71 0.91
CA ARG A 139 -6.47 14.31 -0.27
C ARG A 139 -5.45 14.46 -1.38
N PHE A 140 -5.89 14.13 -2.59
CA PHE A 140 -5.14 14.37 -3.80
C PHE A 140 -6.08 15.04 -4.80
N THR A 141 -5.63 16.13 -5.43
CA THR A 141 -6.46 16.94 -6.33
C THR A 141 -6.24 16.62 -7.81
N GLY A 142 -5.28 15.75 -8.12
CA GLY A 142 -5.08 15.22 -9.48
C GLY A 142 -5.84 13.91 -9.69
N HIS A 143 -5.56 13.25 -10.81
CA HIS A 143 -6.13 11.95 -11.15
C HIS A 143 -5.38 10.82 -10.45
N TYR A 144 -6.07 9.98 -9.68
CA TYR A 144 -5.50 8.90 -8.87
C TYR A 144 -4.74 7.87 -9.69
N TYR A 145 -5.27 7.47 -10.84
CA TYR A 145 -4.55 6.57 -11.75
C TYR A 145 -3.21 7.14 -12.22
N GLU A 146 -3.18 8.40 -12.68
CA GLU A 146 -1.94 9.04 -13.11
C GLU A 146 -0.93 9.16 -11.96
N PHE A 147 -1.41 9.44 -10.75
CA PHE A 147 -0.57 9.43 -9.56
C PHE A 147 0.03 8.04 -9.28
N ALA A 148 -0.81 7.00 -9.22
CA ALA A 148 -0.36 5.65 -8.90
C ALA A 148 0.63 5.13 -9.96
N ASP A 149 0.32 5.33 -11.24
CA ASP A 149 1.17 4.95 -12.37
C ASP A 149 2.51 5.73 -12.36
N THR A 150 2.47 7.05 -12.13
CA THR A 150 3.68 7.87 -12.08
C THR A 150 4.60 7.48 -10.93
N VAL A 151 4.04 7.22 -9.74
CA VAL A 151 4.83 6.80 -8.57
C VAL A 151 5.41 5.40 -8.79
N ALA A 152 4.64 4.48 -9.36
CA ALA A 152 5.12 3.14 -9.71
C ALA A 152 6.26 3.20 -10.74
N ASN A 153 6.07 3.95 -11.83
CA ASN A 153 7.07 4.16 -12.88
C ASN A 153 8.31 4.89 -12.36
N PHE A 154 8.17 5.83 -11.44
CA PHE A 154 9.29 6.45 -10.75
C PHE A 154 10.08 5.41 -9.94
N GLY A 155 9.39 4.60 -9.14
CA GLY A 155 9.97 3.53 -8.31
C GLY A 155 10.73 2.48 -9.13
N LEU A 156 10.14 2.02 -10.23
CA LEU A 156 10.76 1.03 -11.13
C LEU A 156 12.08 1.51 -11.76
N ARG A 157 12.24 2.83 -11.96
CA ARG A 157 13.47 3.44 -12.48
C ARG A 157 14.55 3.65 -11.40
N GLN A 158 14.26 3.36 -10.13
CA GLN A 158 15.22 3.52 -9.05
C GLN A 158 16.16 2.31 -8.95
N PRO A 159 17.51 2.51 -8.94
CA PRO A 159 18.42 1.42 -8.70
C PRO A 159 18.24 0.92 -7.27
N ARG A 160 18.34 -0.39 -7.06
CA ARG A 160 18.23 -0.97 -5.71
C ARG A 160 19.34 -0.46 -4.78
N ARG A 161 20.53 -0.20 -5.33
CA ARG A 161 21.64 0.45 -4.61
C ARG A 161 21.25 1.86 -4.18
N GLY A 162 21.57 2.22 -2.94
CA GLY A 162 21.40 3.59 -2.46
C GLY A 162 19.94 3.97 -2.19
N ILE A 163 18.98 3.04 -2.30
CA ILE A 163 17.55 3.39 -2.20
C ILE A 163 17.15 3.77 -0.78
N TRP A 164 17.77 3.14 0.24
CA TRP A 164 17.53 3.48 1.64
C TRP A 164 18.07 4.87 1.96
N GLU A 165 19.26 5.16 1.46
CA GLU A 165 19.98 6.41 1.65
C GLU A 165 19.28 7.57 0.91
N ARG A 166 18.67 7.31 -0.25
CA ARG A 166 17.81 8.31 -0.90
C ARG A 166 16.49 8.50 -0.15
N SER A 167 15.91 7.42 0.39
CA SER A 167 14.60 7.48 1.07
C SER A 167 14.65 8.12 2.46
N GLU A 168 15.83 8.18 3.11
CA GLU A 168 16.00 8.87 4.40
C GLU A 168 16.18 10.39 4.26
N ARG A 169 16.21 10.93 3.04
CA ARG A 169 16.46 12.36 2.75
C ARG A 169 15.31 12.97 1.97
N PHE A 170 15.07 14.27 2.21
CA PHE A 170 14.16 15.04 1.36
C PHE A 170 14.86 15.46 0.07
N TYR A 171 14.17 15.30 -1.07
CA TYR A 171 14.58 15.88 -2.33
C TYR A 171 13.86 17.21 -2.57
N ILE A 172 14.63 18.29 -2.61
CA ILE A 172 14.16 19.63 -2.97
C ILE A 172 14.75 20.00 -4.34
N PRO A 173 13.95 20.05 -5.42
CA PRO A 173 14.45 20.29 -6.79
C PRO A 173 15.29 21.55 -6.92
N GLY A 174 14.87 22.66 -6.30
CA GLY A 174 15.60 23.93 -6.39
C GLY A 174 16.93 23.98 -5.62
N TYR A 175 17.24 22.96 -4.82
CA TYR A 175 18.49 22.85 -4.08
C TYR A 175 19.38 21.71 -4.60
N HIS A 176 18.78 20.60 -5.03
CA HIS A 176 19.52 19.41 -5.48
C HIS A 176 19.61 19.25 -7.01
N ASP A 177 18.97 20.11 -7.80
CA ASP A 177 18.85 19.98 -9.25
C ASP A 177 18.21 18.63 -9.68
N ASN A 178 18.67 18.00 -10.77
CA ASN A 178 18.03 16.81 -11.31
C ASN A 178 18.15 15.61 -10.34
N TYR A 179 17.03 14.92 -10.13
CA TYR A 179 16.95 13.78 -9.22
C TYR A 179 17.88 12.63 -9.63
N ASP A 180 17.87 12.25 -10.91
CA ASP A 180 18.58 11.08 -11.44
C ASP A 180 20.09 11.31 -11.61
N GLU A 181 20.54 12.57 -11.54
CA GLU A 181 21.94 12.96 -11.71
C GLU A 181 22.54 13.53 -10.41
N GLN A 182 22.30 14.81 -10.14
CA GLN A 182 22.97 15.56 -9.07
C GLN A 182 22.54 15.08 -7.70
N TYR A 183 21.23 14.87 -7.48
CA TYR A 183 20.74 14.39 -6.20
C TYR A 183 21.26 13.00 -5.85
N ARG A 184 21.24 12.06 -6.82
CA ARG A 184 21.79 10.72 -6.62
C ARG A 184 23.27 10.76 -6.27
N THR A 185 24.06 11.53 -7.02
CA THR A 185 25.49 11.68 -6.77
C THR A 185 25.76 12.33 -5.41
N PHE A 186 24.96 13.32 -5.03
CA PHE A 186 25.02 13.97 -3.72
C PHE A 186 24.78 12.99 -2.57
N VAL A 187 23.76 12.14 -2.69
CA VAL A 187 23.46 11.11 -1.68
C VAL A 187 24.56 10.06 -1.65
N ASP A 188 24.99 9.55 -2.80
CA ASP A 188 26.02 8.52 -2.88
C ASP A 188 27.36 9.00 -2.28
N ALA A 189 27.73 10.28 -2.48
CA ALA A 189 28.95 10.87 -1.91
C ALA A 189 28.92 10.98 -0.37
N GLN A 190 27.73 11.02 0.22
CA GLN A 190 27.52 11.09 1.68
C GLN A 190 27.20 9.72 2.30
N SER A 191 26.96 8.72 1.46
CA SER A 191 26.54 7.41 1.89
C SER A 191 27.73 6.50 2.14
N GLY A 192 27.63 5.68 3.18
CA GLY A 192 28.57 4.58 3.43
C GLY A 192 28.37 3.41 2.44
N PRO A 193 28.82 2.19 2.78
CA PRO A 193 28.61 1.00 1.93
C PRO A 193 27.12 0.74 1.60
N GLY A 194 26.22 1.27 2.43
CA GLY A 194 24.78 1.29 2.23
C GLY A 194 24.10 -0.05 2.52
N VAL A 195 22.78 -0.03 2.65
CA VAL A 195 21.99 -1.26 2.87
C VAL A 195 21.60 -1.86 1.53
N TRP A 196 22.07 -3.10 1.27
CA TRP A 196 21.63 -3.87 0.11
C TRP A 196 20.46 -4.78 0.47
N GLY A 197 19.35 -4.67 -0.25
CA GLY A 197 18.18 -5.52 -0.03
C GLY A 197 17.32 -5.08 1.17
N PRO A 198 16.53 -6.00 1.77
CA PRO A 198 15.73 -5.69 2.95
C PRO A 198 16.65 -5.41 4.15
N MET A 199 16.29 -4.42 4.98
CA MET A 199 17.05 -4.13 6.20
C MET A 199 17.01 -5.37 7.11
N PRO A 200 18.16 -5.90 7.58
CA PRO A 200 18.17 -7.07 8.45
C PRO A 200 17.51 -6.72 9.79
N MET A 201 16.28 -7.18 9.98
CA MET A 201 15.60 -7.07 11.26
C MET A 201 16.21 -8.07 12.23
N ARG A 202 16.64 -7.60 13.40
CA ARG A 202 17.19 -8.43 14.46
C ARG A 202 16.42 -8.20 15.76
N THR A 203 16.30 -9.24 16.57
CA THR A 203 15.81 -9.14 17.95
C THR A 203 16.81 -8.34 18.81
N ASP A 204 16.37 -7.94 20.00
CA ASP A 204 17.20 -7.42 21.08
C ASP A 204 18.43 -8.30 21.40
N THR A 205 18.28 -9.61 21.19
CA THR A 205 19.30 -10.65 21.36
C THR A 205 20.16 -10.88 20.11
N GLY A 206 19.95 -10.10 19.05
CA GLY A 206 20.73 -10.15 17.81
C GLY A 206 20.37 -11.30 16.86
N LYS A 207 19.31 -12.07 17.15
CA LYS A 207 18.82 -13.13 16.26
C LYS A 207 18.03 -12.53 15.11
N GLU A 208 18.19 -13.08 13.91
CA GLU A 208 17.34 -12.72 12.78
C GLU A 208 15.94 -13.31 12.96
N PHE A 209 14.92 -12.55 12.52
CA PHE A 209 13.55 -13.04 12.53
C PHE A 209 13.38 -14.17 11.51
N GLU A 210 12.76 -15.27 11.95
CA GLU A 210 12.29 -16.30 11.04
C GLU A 210 11.09 -15.76 10.27
N ARG A 211 11.24 -15.64 8.95
CA ARG A 211 10.21 -15.06 8.08
C ARG A 211 9.18 -16.12 7.76
N GLU A 212 7.98 -15.98 8.30
CA GLU A 212 6.82 -16.76 7.84
C GLU A 212 6.31 -16.13 6.54
N GLY A 213 6.69 -16.72 5.40
CA GLY A 213 6.30 -16.23 4.08
C GLY A 213 7.08 -16.91 2.96
N PRO A 214 6.71 -16.68 1.69
CA PRO A 214 7.43 -17.23 0.55
C PRO A 214 8.89 -16.74 0.55
N THR A 215 9.82 -17.60 0.14
CA THR A 215 11.22 -17.23 -0.01
C THR A 215 11.33 -16.06 -1.01
N PRO A 216 12.05 -14.97 -0.67
CA PRO A 216 12.24 -13.87 -1.61
C PRO A 216 12.79 -14.39 -2.95
N PRO A 217 12.29 -13.87 -4.09
CA PRO A 217 12.71 -14.34 -5.42
C PRO A 217 14.19 -14.06 -5.72
N VAL A 218 14.83 -13.21 -4.91
CA VAL A 218 16.26 -12.92 -4.97
C VAL A 218 16.91 -13.36 -3.65
N PRO A 219 17.97 -14.18 -3.68
CA PRO A 219 18.71 -14.55 -2.47
C PRO A 219 19.16 -13.31 -1.69
N VAL A 220 19.23 -13.44 -0.37
CA VAL A 220 19.83 -12.40 0.49
C VAL A 220 21.27 -12.20 0.01
N ALA A 221 21.65 -10.95 -0.27
CA ALA A 221 23.01 -10.66 -0.69
C ALA A 221 23.99 -11.04 0.42
N SER A 222 24.98 -11.85 0.03
CA SER A 222 26.14 -12.25 0.82
C SER A 222 27.06 -11.07 1.10
#